data_AF-A0A318Z1D4-F1
#
_entry.id   AF-A0A318Z1D4-F1
#
_cell.length_a   1.000
_cell.length_b   1.000
_cell.length_c   1.000
_cell.angle_alpha   90.00
_cell.angle_beta   90.00
_cell.angle_gamma   90.00
#
_symmetry.space_group_name_H-M   'P 1'
#
loop_
_entity.id
_entity.type
_entity.pdbx_description
1 polymer ?
#
loop_
_entity_poly.entity_id
_entity_poly.type
_entity_poly.pdbx_seq_one_letter_code
_entity_poly.pdbx_strand_id
1 'polypeptide(L)' 'WINRKIINHKRLCGGIRVLDQVPKSPSRKVLRRQLEELSKKQKTKRTAVR' A
#
# COMPACT_ATOMS: atom_id res chain seq x y z
N TRP A 1 -14.48 10.56 0.16
CA TRP A 1 -15.42 9.66 -0.54
C TRP A 1 -15.46 8.26 0.10
N ILE A 2 -14.36 7.50 0.14
CA ILE A 2 -14.30 6.10 0.66
C ILE A 2 -14.76 5.95 2.12
N ASN A 3 -14.28 6.80 3.04
CA ASN A 3 -14.55 6.63 4.49
C ASN A 3 -16.02 6.77 4.89
N ARG A 4 -16.86 7.43 4.07
CA ARG A 4 -18.30 7.57 4.34
C ARG A 4 -19.10 6.32 3.96
N LYS A 5 -18.53 5.46 3.09
CA LYS A 5 -19.18 4.26 2.55
C LYS A 5 -18.75 2.97 3.26
N ILE A 6 -17.86 3.04 4.25
CA ILE A 6 -17.20 1.88 4.85
C ILE A 6 -17.22 1.96 6.37
N ILE A 7 -17.51 0.82 7.02
CA ILE A 7 -17.51 0.62 8.47
C ILE A 7 -16.07 0.74 9.03
N ASN A 8 -15.91 1.19 10.27
CA ASN A 8 -14.62 1.48 10.91
C ASN A 8 -13.51 0.45 10.66
N HIS A 9 -13.78 -0.84 10.82
CA HIS A 9 -12.75 -1.89 10.74
C HIS A 9 -12.28 -2.20 9.30
N LYS A 10 -12.99 -1.74 8.27
CA LYS A 10 -12.60 -1.89 6.85
C LYS A 10 -11.91 -0.65 6.29
N ARG A 11 -11.58 0.32 7.15
CA ARG A 11 -10.87 1.53 6.74
C ARG A 11 -9.42 1.21 6.39
N LEU A 12 -8.87 1.94 5.42
CA LEU A 12 -7.48 1.82 4.99
C LEU A 12 -6.55 2.58 5.94
N CYS A 13 -6.46 2.13 7.19
CA CYS A 13 -5.70 2.80 8.27
C CYS A 13 -4.18 2.84 8.02
N GLY A 14 -3.66 1.94 7.19
CA GLY A 14 -2.24 1.91 6.80
C GLY A 14 -1.83 3.00 5.80
N GLY A 15 -2.78 3.84 5.38
CA GLY A 15 -2.59 4.84 4.33
C GLY A 15 -2.80 4.27 2.93
N ILE A 16 -2.79 5.17 1.94
CA ILE A 16 -3.00 4.84 0.53
C ILE A 16 -1.81 5.38 -0.25
N ARG A 17 -1.30 4.57 -1.18
CA ARG A 17 -0.25 4.98 -2.12
C ARG A 17 -0.75 4.75 -3.52
N VAL A 18 -0.63 5.78 -4.35
CA VAL A 18 -0.84 5.67 -5.80
C VAL A 18 0.46 5.20 -6.43
N LEU A 19 0.37 4.21 -7.30
CA LEU A 19 1.46 3.65 -8.08
C LEU A 19 1.03 3.68 -9.54
N ASP A 20 1.98 3.94 -10.43
CA ASP A 20 1.71 3.90 -11.88
C ASP A 20 1.41 2.48 -12.36
N GLN A 21 2.10 1.48 -11.77
CA GLN A 21 1.91 0.08 -12.09
C GLN A 21 1.91 -0.80 -10.84
N VAL A 22 0.92 -1.70 -10.76
CA VAL A 22 0.86 -2.73 -9.72
C VAL A 22 1.71 -3.93 -10.14
N PRO A 23 2.71 -4.35 -9.34
CA PRO A 23 3.52 -5.52 -9.64
C PRO A 23 2.66 -6.78 -9.65
N LYS A 24 2.70 -7.50 -10.77
CA LYS A 24 1.93 -8.71 -11.01
C LYS A 24 2.85 -9.82 -11.54
N SER A 25 2.48 -11.06 -11.25
CA SER A 25 3.09 -12.23 -11.86
C SER A 25 2.74 -12.31 -13.36
N PRO A 26 3.42 -13.17 -14.14
CA PRO A 26 3.03 -13.44 -15.53
C PRO A 26 1.56 -13.85 -15.69
N SER A 27 1.01 -14.53 -14.68
CA SER A 27 -0.42 -14.90 -14.58
C SER A 27 -1.32 -13.79 -14.01
N ARG A 28 -0.84 -12.54 -13.97
CA ARG A 28 -1.54 -11.33 -13.45
C ARG A 28 -1.86 -11.32 -11.95
N LYS A 29 -1.37 -12.29 -11.17
CA LYS A 29 -1.58 -12.31 -9.70
C LYS A 29 -0.77 -11.20 -9.05
N VAL A 30 -1.35 -10.48 -8.09
CA VAL A 30 -0.65 -9.41 -7.36
C VAL A 30 0.45 -10.01 -6.47
N LEU A 31 1.66 -9.45 -6.56
CA LEU A 31 2.80 -9.91 -5.79
C LEU A 31 2.86 -9.17 -4.43
N ARG A 32 2.25 -9.76 -3.39
CA ARG A 32 2.16 -9.15 -2.05
C ARG A 32 3.53 -8.82 -1.46
N ARG A 33 4.51 -9.73 -1.61
CA ARG A 33 5.86 -9.55 -1.05
C ARG A 33 6.54 -8.27 -1.56
N GLN A 34 6.47 -8.02 -2.87
CA GLN A 34 7.06 -6.82 -3.46
C GLN A 34 6.36 -5.55 -2.96
N LEU A 35 5.04 -5.58 -2.80
CA LEU A 35 4.29 -4.46 -2.22
C LEU A 35 4.66 -4.19 -0.75
N GLU A 36 4.89 -5.24 0.05
CA GLU A 36 5.36 -5.10 1.43
C GLU A 36 6.76 -4.48 1.50
N GLU A 37 7.69 -4.92 0.64
CA GLU A 37 9.04 -4.35 0.54
C GLU A 37 9.00 -2.86 0.16
N LEU A 38 8.16 -2.50 -0.81
CA LEU A 38 7.93 -1.11 -1.19
C LEU A 38 7.38 -0.27 -0.03
N SER A 39 6.45 -0.82 0.76
CA SER A 39 5.89 -0.14 1.94
C SER A 39 6.95 0.05 3.04
N LYS A 40 7.78 -0.97 3.30
CA LYS A 40 8.89 -0.88 4.28
C LYS A 40 9.91 0.18 3.89
N LYS A 41 10.36 0.22 2.63
CA LYS A 41 11.30 1.25 2.14
C LYS A 41 10.77 2.67 2.38
N GLN A 42 9.47 2.89 2.19
CA GLN A 42 8.84 4.19 2.44
C GLN A 42 8.78 4.55 3.92
N LYS A 43 8.49 3.58 4.80
CA LYS A 43 8.51 3.81 6.25
C LYS A 43 9.91 4.22 6.74
N THR A 44 10.96 3.50 6.31
CA THR A 44 12.35 3.85 6.63
C THR A 44 12.70 5.26 6.18
N LYS A 45 12.36 5.65 4.93
CA LYS A 45 12.61 7.02 4.44
C LYS A 45 11.92 8.08 5.29
N ARG A 46 10.68 7.84 5.71
CA ARG A 46 9.93 8.78 6.56
C ARG A 46 10.53 8.93 7.95
N THR A 47 11.09 7.87 8.53
CA THR A 47 11.74 7.93 9.84
C THR A 47 13.09 8.64 9.75
N ALA A 48 13.87 8.42 8.69
CA ALA A 48 15.21 9.01 8.56
C ALA A 48 15.20 10.53 8.23
N VAL A 49 14.05 11.09 7.84
CA VAL A 49 13.87 12.51 7.52
C VAL A 49 13.27 13.31 8.69
N ARG A 50 12.90 12.63 9.78
CA ARG A 50 12.44 13.24 11.02
C ARG A 50 13.59 13.34 12.01
#